data_AF-A0A965VFL8-F1
#
_entry.id   AF-A0A965VFL8-F1
#
_cell.length_a   1.000
_cell.length_b   1.000
_cell.length_c   1.000
_cell.angle_alpha   90.00
_cell.angle_beta   90.00
_cell.angle_gamma   90.00
#
_symmetry.space_group_name_H-M   'P 1'
#
loop_
_entity.id
_entity.type
_entity.pdbx_description
1 polymer ?
#
loop_
_entity_poly.entity_id
_entity_poly.type
_entity_poly.pdbx_seq_one_letter_code
_entity_poly.pdbx_strand_id
1 'polypeptide(L)'
;DADLDLAVAITEGIPIRDMIRVKRAMSGRRTRLVGPNCPGLVTPGTGEGSKGGCRIGIAPGYIHKKGHVGVVSRSGTLTYEAVFQLTSKNIGQTTCVGIGGDPVNGTSHLDVIKLLDADPETHGIIMIGEIGGSAEVEAARWIKAHCRKPVAGFIAGATAPAGRRMGHAGAVIGGAEDTAAAKIAIFRECGIEVAATPSDMADALLRAAKAKGVTLS
;
A
#
# COMPACT_ATOMS: atom_id res chain seq x y z
N ASP A 1 1.66 3.92 25.63
CA ASP A 1 1.63 3.67 27.09
C ASP A 1 1.69 2.20 27.43
N ALA A 2 0.76 1.37 26.93
CA ALA A 2 0.79 -0.09 27.16
C ALA A 2 1.83 -0.85 26.31
N ASP A 3 2.68 -0.15 25.55
CA ASP A 3 3.71 -0.70 24.65
C ASP A 3 3.28 -1.92 23.82
N LEU A 4 2.05 -1.89 23.30
CA LEU A 4 1.54 -2.89 22.36
C LEU A 4 2.44 -2.96 21.12
N ASP A 5 2.52 -4.11 20.45
CA ASP A 5 3.32 -4.23 19.23
C ASP A 5 2.69 -3.45 18.05
N LEU A 6 1.35 -3.48 17.96
CA LEU A 6 0.60 -2.90 16.85
C LEU A 6 -0.70 -2.25 17.33
N ALA A 7 -1.00 -1.08 16.79
CA ALA A 7 -2.31 -0.44 16.85
C ALA A 7 -2.80 -0.15 15.42
N VAL A 8 -4.07 -0.46 15.14
CA VAL A 8 -4.70 -0.22 13.84
C VAL A 8 -5.86 0.76 14.02
N ALA A 9 -5.72 1.98 13.50
CA ALA A 9 -6.72 3.03 13.58
C ALA A 9 -7.56 3.04 12.29
N ILE A 10 -8.78 2.51 12.37
CA ILE A 10 -9.69 2.44 11.21
C ILE A 10 -10.37 3.79 10.93
N THR A 11 -10.73 4.50 12.00
CA THR A 11 -11.57 5.70 11.97
C THR A 11 -11.04 6.78 11.04
N GLU A 12 -11.94 7.33 10.20
CA GLU A 12 -11.71 8.50 9.35
C GLU A 12 -12.14 9.79 10.06
N GLY A 13 -11.58 10.93 9.64
CA GLY A 13 -12.02 12.25 10.12
C GLY A 13 -11.41 12.68 11.45
N ILE A 14 -10.32 12.03 11.89
CA ILE A 14 -9.58 12.46 13.07
C ILE A 14 -8.92 13.82 12.77
N PRO A 15 -9.07 14.84 13.64
CA PRO A 15 -8.44 16.13 13.41
C PRO A 15 -6.92 16.00 13.23
N ILE A 16 -6.37 16.65 12.20
CA ILE A 16 -4.93 16.61 11.89
C ILE A 16 -4.08 16.99 13.12
N ARG A 17 -4.53 17.99 13.89
CA ARG A 17 -3.85 18.42 15.13
C ARG A 17 -3.70 17.29 16.14
N ASP A 18 -4.70 16.43 16.26
CA ASP A 18 -4.68 15.33 17.20
C ASP A 18 -3.77 14.21 16.68
N MET A 19 -3.79 13.93 15.38
CA MET A 19 -2.85 13.00 14.76
C MET A 19 -1.39 13.46 14.85
N ILE A 20 -1.10 14.76 14.81
CA ILE A 20 0.25 15.30 15.07
C ILE A 20 0.70 14.97 16.50
N ARG A 21 -0.20 15.12 17.49
CA ARG A 21 0.09 14.77 18.90
C ARG A 21 0.35 13.27 19.05
N VAL A 22 -0.49 12.44 18.42
CA VAL A 22 -0.31 10.98 18.38
C VAL A 22 1.04 10.63 17.76
N LYS A 23 1.35 11.13 16.57
CA LYS A 23 2.62 10.83 15.87
C LYS A 23 3.84 11.23 16.70
N ARG A 24 3.77 12.36 17.42
CA ARG A 24 4.82 12.77 18.37
C ARG A 24 4.94 11.82 19.55
N ALA A 25 3.82 11.41 20.16
CA ALA A 25 3.82 10.48 21.29
C ALA A 25 4.33 9.08 20.91
N MET A 26 4.12 8.68 19.66
CA MET A 26 4.58 7.41 19.09
C MET A 26 6.07 7.40 18.73
N SER A 27 6.72 8.57 18.61
CA SER A 27 8.14 8.66 18.28
C SER A 27 9.00 7.96 19.34
N GLY A 28 9.86 7.03 18.91
CA GLY A 28 10.71 6.23 19.79
C GLY A 28 9.98 5.13 20.59
N ARG A 29 8.68 4.93 20.37
CA ARG A 29 7.91 3.84 21.00
C ARG A 29 8.00 2.56 20.18
N ARG A 30 7.81 1.42 20.86
CA ARG A 30 7.75 0.09 20.22
C ARG A 30 6.53 -0.07 19.33
N THR A 31 5.40 0.50 19.73
CA THR A 31 4.12 0.35 19.03
C THR A 31 4.19 0.90 17.62
N ARG A 32 3.80 0.07 16.64
CA ARG A 32 3.53 0.54 15.28
C ARG A 32 2.07 0.96 15.15
N LEU A 33 1.82 2.11 14.52
CA LEU A 33 0.47 2.57 14.18
C LEU A 33 0.22 2.39 12.68
N VAL A 34 -0.84 1.68 12.32
CA VAL A 34 -1.40 1.65 10.95
C VAL A 34 -2.66 2.52 10.91
N GLY A 35 -2.79 3.35 9.88
CA GLY A 35 -3.84 4.38 9.78
C GLY A 35 -3.40 5.76 10.30
N PRO A 36 -4.37 6.65 10.61
CA PRO A 36 -5.82 6.44 10.64
C PRO A 36 -6.45 6.38 9.25
N ASN A 37 -7.79 6.38 9.17
CA ASN A 37 -8.53 6.37 7.91
C ASN A 37 -8.10 5.22 7.00
N CYS A 38 -8.08 3.99 7.53
CA CYS A 38 -7.53 2.84 6.83
C CYS A 38 -8.47 1.62 6.93
N PRO A 39 -8.42 0.70 5.95
CA PRO A 39 -9.15 -0.56 6.05
C PRO A 39 -8.52 -1.55 7.03
N GLY A 40 -7.32 -1.24 7.53
CA GLY A 40 -6.49 -2.13 8.34
C GLY A 40 -5.62 -3.05 7.49
N LEU A 41 -5.42 -4.29 7.96
CA LEU A 41 -4.55 -5.27 7.30
C LEU A 41 -5.13 -6.68 7.30
N VAL A 42 -4.68 -7.48 6.32
CA VAL A 42 -5.03 -8.89 6.19
C VAL A 42 -3.80 -9.72 5.84
N THR A 43 -3.53 -10.75 6.62
CA THR A 43 -2.57 -11.82 6.32
C THR A 43 -3.37 -13.11 6.16
N PRO A 44 -3.56 -13.62 4.93
CA PRO A 44 -4.36 -14.82 4.71
C PRO A 44 -3.69 -16.06 5.32
N GLY A 45 -4.49 -16.96 5.90
CA GLY A 45 -3.96 -18.14 6.58
C GLY A 45 -3.77 -19.34 5.65
N THR A 46 -3.10 -20.37 6.14
CA THR A 46 -2.87 -21.63 5.41
C THR A 46 -4.02 -22.63 5.49
N GLY A 47 -5.05 -22.34 6.29
CA GLY A 47 -6.23 -23.20 6.42
C GLY A 47 -7.09 -23.23 5.15
N GLU A 48 -8.03 -24.17 5.10
CA GLU A 48 -8.94 -24.32 3.96
C GLU A 48 -9.67 -23.01 3.62
N GLY A 49 -9.68 -22.63 2.34
CA GLY A 49 -10.21 -21.34 1.90
C GLY A 49 -9.42 -20.14 2.44
N SER A 50 -8.14 -20.32 2.74
CA SER A 50 -7.24 -19.31 3.33
C SER A 50 -7.65 -18.80 4.73
N LYS A 51 -8.32 -19.67 5.51
CA LYS A 51 -8.70 -19.40 6.91
C LYS A 51 -7.52 -19.56 7.88
N GLY A 52 -7.71 -19.07 9.12
CA GLY A 52 -6.70 -19.17 10.19
C GLY A 52 -5.60 -18.10 10.12
N GLY A 53 -5.77 -17.10 9.25
CA GLY A 53 -4.89 -15.94 9.17
C GLY A 53 -5.28 -14.81 10.12
N CYS A 54 -4.68 -13.65 9.93
CA CYS A 54 -4.95 -12.44 10.69
C CYS A 54 -5.75 -11.45 9.84
N ARG A 55 -6.82 -10.88 10.40
CA ARG A 55 -7.55 -9.76 9.81
C ARG A 55 -7.89 -8.75 10.89
N ILE A 56 -7.30 -7.57 10.80
CA ILE A 56 -7.56 -6.46 11.71
C ILE A 56 -8.09 -5.30 10.87
N GLY A 57 -9.37 -4.98 11.03
CA GLY A 57 -10.03 -3.89 10.29
C GLY A 57 -11.26 -4.37 9.50
N ILE A 58 -11.55 -3.67 8.41
CA ILE A 58 -12.82 -3.76 7.68
C ILE A 58 -12.68 -4.36 6.27
N ALA A 59 -11.49 -4.85 5.91
CA ALA A 59 -11.28 -5.51 4.63
C ALA A 59 -12.13 -6.80 4.50
N PRO A 60 -12.74 -7.08 3.34
CA PRO A 60 -13.47 -8.33 3.13
C PRO A 60 -12.49 -9.52 3.10
N GLY A 61 -12.71 -10.50 3.98
CA GLY A 61 -11.79 -11.65 4.08
C GLY A 61 -11.87 -12.60 2.87
N TYR A 62 -13.05 -12.76 2.27
CA TYR A 62 -13.31 -13.78 1.25
C TYR A 62 -12.63 -13.54 -0.10
N ILE A 63 -12.15 -12.32 -0.37
CA ILE A 63 -11.38 -12.01 -1.59
C ILE A 63 -9.89 -12.35 -1.45
N HIS A 64 -9.44 -12.67 -0.24
CA HIS A 64 -8.03 -12.94 0.03
C HIS A 64 -7.72 -14.43 -0.12
N LYS A 65 -6.52 -14.71 -0.62
CA LYS A 65 -6.00 -16.07 -0.78
C LYS A 65 -4.56 -16.10 -0.30
N LYS A 66 -4.11 -17.12 0.44
CA LYS A 66 -2.68 -17.24 0.80
C LYS A 66 -1.82 -17.44 -0.45
N GLY A 67 -0.74 -16.68 -0.55
CA GLY A 67 0.29 -16.81 -1.58
C GLY A 67 1.50 -15.93 -1.29
N HIS A 68 2.05 -15.31 -2.34
CA HIS A 68 3.39 -14.71 -2.34
C HIS A 68 3.43 -13.22 -2.73
N VAL A 69 2.29 -12.53 -2.78
CA VAL A 69 2.26 -11.10 -3.15
C VAL A 69 1.91 -10.21 -1.96
N GLY A 70 2.75 -9.20 -1.70
CA GLY A 70 2.45 -8.15 -0.74
C GLY A 70 1.69 -7.00 -1.39
N VAL A 71 0.76 -6.37 -0.65
CA VAL A 71 0.01 -5.20 -1.14
C VAL A 71 0.07 -4.06 -0.12
N VAL A 72 0.39 -2.85 -0.57
CA VAL A 72 0.30 -1.63 0.26
C VAL A 72 -0.48 -0.54 -0.46
N SER A 73 -1.38 0.14 0.25
CA SER A 73 -2.26 1.16 -0.34
C SER A 73 -2.73 2.20 0.67
N ARG A 74 -2.97 3.44 0.24
CA ARG A 74 -3.75 4.41 1.02
C ARG A 74 -5.25 4.12 1.00
N SER A 75 -5.77 3.73 -0.16
CA SER A 75 -7.20 3.52 -0.40
C SER A 75 -7.64 2.10 -0.04
N GLY A 76 -8.72 2.00 0.76
CA GLY A 76 -9.34 0.73 1.10
C GLY A 76 -9.87 -0.03 -0.12
N THR A 77 -10.76 0.57 -0.89
CA THR A 77 -11.41 -0.10 -2.03
C THR A 77 -10.44 -0.46 -3.15
N LEU A 78 -9.42 0.37 -3.43
CA LEU A 78 -8.38 0.00 -4.39
C LEU A 78 -7.49 -1.15 -3.88
N THR A 79 -7.30 -1.27 -2.56
CA THR A 79 -6.65 -2.46 -1.99
C THR A 79 -7.47 -3.71 -2.31
N TYR A 80 -8.79 -3.63 -2.12
CA TYR A 80 -9.68 -4.77 -2.36
C TYR A 80 -9.69 -5.16 -3.83
N GLU A 81 -9.69 -4.17 -4.72
CA GLU A 81 -9.62 -4.38 -6.17
C GLU A 81 -8.33 -5.11 -6.57
N ALA A 82 -7.17 -4.64 -6.10
CA ALA A 82 -5.89 -5.31 -6.40
C ALA A 82 -5.85 -6.75 -5.86
N VAL A 83 -6.33 -6.96 -4.63
CA VAL A 83 -6.44 -8.29 -4.03
C VAL A 83 -7.36 -9.18 -4.84
N PHE A 84 -8.53 -8.68 -5.24
CA PHE A 84 -9.50 -9.45 -6.00
C PHE A 84 -8.96 -9.83 -7.38
N GLN A 85 -8.27 -8.93 -8.08
CA GLN A 85 -7.61 -9.24 -9.35
C GLN A 85 -6.55 -10.34 -9.21
N LEU A 86 -5.69 -10.25 -8.19
CA LEU A 86 -4.67 -11.27 -7.91
C LEU A 86 -5.32 -12.63 -7.64
N THR A 87 -6.29 -12.67 -6.72
CA THR A 87 -6.99 -13.91 -6.34
C THR A 87 -7.73 -14.53 -7.53
N SER A 88 -8.36 -13.72 -8.38
CA SER A 88 -9.04 -14.18 -9.61
C SER A 88 -8.08 -14.78 -10.63
N LYS A 89 -6.81 -14.39 -10.60
CA LYS A 89 -5.72 -14.97 -11.39
C LYS A 89 -4.97 -16.08 -10.65
N ASN A 90 -5.57 -16.60 -9.56
CA ASN A 90 -5.01 -17.65 -8.72
C ASN A 90 -3.74 -17.25 -7.94
N ILE A 91 -3.39 -15.96 -7.90
CA ILE A 91 -2.22 -15.42 -7.21
C ILE A 91 -2.64 -14.97 -5.81
N GLY A 92 -2.08 -15.61 -4.78
CA GLY A 92 -2.38 -15.27 -3.40
C GLY A 92 -1.47 -14.18 -2.84
N GLN A 93 -1.86 -13.65 -1.69
CA GLN A 93 -1.19 -12.59 -0.98
C GLN A 93 -0.46 -13.13 0.26
N THR A 94 0.66 -12.49 0.62
CA THR A 94 1.31 -12.66 1.92
C THR A 94 0.61 -11.80 2.95
N THR A 95 0.70 -10.47 2.80
CA THR A 95 0.03 -9.48 3.64
C THR A 95 -0.40 -8.26 2.82
N CYS A 96 -1.63 -7.83 3.03
CA CYS A 96 -2.22 -6.63 2.46
C CYS A 96 -2.36 -5.58 3.56
N VAL A 97 -1.81 -4.39 3.36
CA VAL A 97 -1.85 -3.30 4.34
C VAL A 97 -2.45 -2.05 3.71
N GLY A 98 -3.62 -1.64 4.21
CA GLY A 98 -4.11 -0.30 3.98
C GLY A 98 -3.52 0.64 5.02
N ILE A 99 -2.67 1.57 4.59
CA ILE A 99 -1.99 2.54 5.48
C ILE A 99 -2.82 3.79 5.79
N GLY A 100 -3.87 4.01 4.99
CA GLY A 100 -4.85 5.07 5.14
C GLY A 100 -4.59 6.35 4.34
N GLY A 101 -5.65 7.13 4.14
CA GLY A 101 -5.68 8.32 3.27
C GLY A 101 -5.40 9.65 3.98
N ASP A 102 -5.20 9.63 5.30
CA ASP A 102 -4.95 10.86 6.07
C ASP A 102 -3.50 11.36 5.90
N PRO A 103 -3.28 12.69 5.87
CA PRO A 103 -1.96 13.28 5.61
C PRO A 103 -0.94 13.02 6.74
N VAL A 104 -1.42 12.71 7.94
CA VAL A 104 -0.59 12.37 9.10
C VAL A 104 -0.90 10.94 9.50
N ASN A 105 -0.32 9.99 8.77
CA ASN A 105 -0.40 8.57 9.07
C ASN A 105 0.73 8.10 10.01
N GLY A 106 0.52 6.93 10.61
CA GLY A 106 1.51 6.24 11.44
C GLY A 106 2.55 5.47 10.62
N THR A 107 2.11 4.58 9.72
CA THR A 107 2.97 3.72 8.89
C THR A 107 2.87 4.17 7.44
N SER A 108 4.02 4.42 6.80
CA SER A 108 4.11 4.89 5.40
C SER A 108 4.18 3.76 4.37
N HIS A 109 4.11 4.09 3.08
CA HIS A 109 4.41 3.16 2.00
C HIS A 109 5.79 2.55 2.17
N LEU A 110 6.81 3.38 2.39
CA LEU A 110 8.20 2.93 2.55
C LEU A 110 8.36 1.93 3.69
N ASP A 111 7.67 2.16 4.82
CA ASP A 111 7.71 1.24 5.94
C ASP A 111 7.19 -0.16 5.57
N VAL A 112 6.04 -0.23 4.89
CA VAL A 112 5.46 -1.51 4.45
C VAL A 112 6.31 -2.15 3.36
N ILE A 113 6.83 -1.37 2.41
CA ILE A 113 7.72 -1.87 1.35
C ILE A 113 8.95 -2.54 1.96
N LYS A 114 9.58 -1.95 2.98
CA LYS A 114 10.72 -2.57 3.68
C LYS A 114 10.35 -3.88 4.35
N LEU A 115 9.18 -3.96 4.98
CA LEU A 115 8.69 -5.19 5.61
C LEU A 115 8.43 -6.28 4.56
N LEU A 116 7.78 -5.92 3.45
CA LEU A 116 7.49 -6.84 2.35
C LEU A 116 8.76 -7.28 1.59
N ASP A 117 9.76 -6.41 1.45
CA ASP A 117 11.04 -6.76 0.85
C ASP A 117 11.86 -7.70 1.77
N ALA A 118 11.81 -7.49 3.08
CA ALA A 118 12.47 -8.35 4.05
C ALA A 118 11.79 -9.73 4.22
N ASP A 119 10.49 -9.85 3.94
CA ASP A 119 9.76 -11.11 4.05
C ASP A 119 10.14 -12.11 2.93
N PRO A 120 10.78 -13.25 3.24
CA PRO A 120 11.17 -14.23 2.22
C PRO A 120 9.96 -14.89 1.53
N GLU A 121 8.77 -14.91 2.13
CA GLU A 121 7.57 -15.45 1.47
C GLU A 121 6.97 -14.48 0.44
N THR A 122 7.33 -13.20 0.50
CA THR A 122 6.86 -12.20 -0.47
C THR A 122 7.77 -12.22 -1.69
N HIS A 123 7.24 -12.60 -2.85
CA HIS A 123 7.95 -12.67 -4.12
C HIS A 123 7.62 -11.52 -5.06
N GLY A 124 6.54 -10.78 -4.83
CA GLY A 124 6.16 -9.60 -5.60
C GLY A 124 5.36 -8.61 -4.78
N ILE A 125 5.35 -7.35 -5.20
CA ILE A 125 4.71 -6.27 -4.42
C ILE A 125 3.85 -5.39 -5.32
N ILE A 126 2.61 -5.10 -4.90
CA ILE A 126 1.79 -4.03 -5.45
C ILE A 126 1.80 -2.84 -4.51
N MET A 127 2.18 -1.67 -5.04
CA MET A 127 2.14 -0.39 -4.34
C MET A 127 1.09 0.53 -4.95
N ILE A 128 0.06 0.88 -4.18
CA ILE A 128 -1.00 1.78 -4.62
C ILE A 128 -0.85 3.12 -3.93
N GLY A 129 -0.69 4.16 -4.74
CA GLY A 129 -0.60 5.54 -4.32
C GLY A 129 -1.73 6.40 -4.85
N GLU A 130 -1.67 7.68 -4.51
CA GLU A 130 -2.55 8.71 -5.03
C GLU A 130 -1.78 10.04 -5.18
N ILE A 131 -2.42 11.06 -5.74
CA ILE A 131 -1.87 12.42 -5.76
C ILE A 131 -1.63 12.98 -4.35
N GLY A 132 -0.68 13.91 -4.22
CA GLY A 132 -0.42 14.60 -2.95
C GLY A 132 0.62 13.91 -2.05
N GLY A 133 1.58 14.70 -1.57
CA GLY A 133 2.70 14.27 -0.75
C GLY A 133 3.74 13.42 -1.49
N SER A 134 4.85 13.12 -0.79
CA SER A 134 6.06 12.48 -1.35
C SER A 134 6.23 10.99 -0.98
N ALA A 135 5.34 10.41 -0.17
CA ALA A 135 5.54 9.08 0.41
C ALA A 135 5.78 7.98 -0.64
N GLU A 136 5.04 8.02 -1.75
CA GLU A 136 5.21 7.09 -2.88
C GLU A 136 6.54 7.29 -3.61
N VAL A 137 6.97 8.54 -3.75
CA VAL A 137 8.23 8.91 -4.41
C VAL A 137 9.42 8.43 -3.57
N GLU A 138 9.36 8.63 -2.25
CA GLU A 138 10.35 8.12 -1.30
C GLU A 138 10.43 6.59 -1.34
N ALA A 139 9.28 5.91 -1.36
CA ALA A 139 9.21 4.46 -1.51
C ALA A 139 9.82 4.00 -2.85
N ALA A 140 9.49 4.66 -3.95
CA ALA A 140 10.01 4.33 -5.28
C ALA A 140 11.53 4.48 -5.38
N ARG A 141 12.07 5.60 -4.88
CA ARG A 141 13.52 5.84 -4.84
C ARG A 141 14.24 4.80 -3.98
N TRP A 142 13.64 4.39 -2.85
CA TRP A 142 14.19 3.32 -2.03
C TRP A 142 14.15 1.96 -2.74
N ILE A 143 13.04 1.63 -3.42
CA ILE A 143 12.88 0.41 -4.22
C ILE A 143 14.00 0.30 -5.25
N LYS A 144 14.25 1.37 -6.01
CA LYS A 144 15.32 1.42 -7.01
C LYS A 144 16.69 1.04 -6.44
N ALA A 145 16.98 1.51 -5.23
CA ALA A 145 18.29 1.32 -4.61
C ALA A 145 18.46 -0.01 -3.86
N HIS A 146 17.37 -0.65 -3.40
CA HIS A 146 17.47 -1.78 -2.44
C HIS A 146 16.62 -2.99 -2.82
N CYS A 147 15.43 -2.81 -3.40
CA CYS A 147 14.46 -3.88 -3.59
C CYS A 147 14.72 -4.64 -4.88
N ARG A 148 14.93 -5.95 -4.78
CA ARG A 148 15.16 -6.82 -5.94
C ARG A 148 13.89 -7.47 -6.45
N LYS A 149 12.83 -7.52 -5.65
CA LYS A 149 11.56 -8.13 -6.01
C LYS A 149 10.86 -7.37 -7.14
N PRO A 150 10.04 -8.02 -7.98
CA PRO A 150 9.16 -7.32 -8.91
C PRO A 150 8.16 -6.46 -8.15
N VAL A 151 8.03 -5.19 -8.57
CA VAL A 151 7.09 -4.24 -8.00
C VAL A 151 6.24 -3.65 -9.13
N ALA A 152 4.92 -3.64 -8.92
CA ALA A 152 4.00 -2.86 -9.73
C ALA A 152 3.39 -1.72 -8.92
N GLY A 153 3.07 -0.62 -9.60
CA GLY A 153 2.56 0.60 -9.01
C GLY A 153 1.30 1.10 -9.69
N PHE A 154 0.34 1.61 -8.92
CA PHE A 154 -0.80 2.38 -9.45
C PHE A 154 -0.88 3.72 -8.73
N ILE A 155 -1.10 4.82 -9.47
CA ILE A 155 -1.30 6.15 -8.90
C ILE A 155 -2.71 6.64 -9.24
N ALA A 156 -3.57 6.75 -8.23
CA ALA A 156 -4.90 7.32 -8.39
C ALA A 156 -4.86 8.84 -8.57
N GLY A 157 -5.87 9.40 -9.23
CA GLY A 157 -6.04 10.85 -9.38
C GLY A 157 -5.41 11.47 -10.62
N ALA A 158 -5.13 10.68 -11.67
CA ALA A 158 -4.58 11.18 -12.94
C ALA A 158 -5.42 12.27 -13.62
N THR A 159 -6.74 12.25 -13.39
CA THR A 159 -7.69 13.24 -13.94
C THR A 159 -8.09 14.31 -12.92
N ALA A 160 -7.42 14.38 -11.77
CA ALA A 160 -7.76 15.36 -10.75
C ALA A 160 -7.39 16.79 -11.19
N PRO A 161 -8.30 17.77 -11.03
CA PRO A 161 -7.98 19.16 -11.33
C PRO A 161 -7.00 19.72 -10.31
N ALA A 162 -6.14 20.65 -10.74
CA ALA A 162 -5.17 21.31 -9.87
C ALA A 162 -5.87 22.03 -8.70
N GLY A 163 -5.26 21.97 -7.50
CA GLY A 163 -5.74 22.67 -6.31
C GLY A 163 -7.02 22.10 -5.67
N ARG A 164 -7.58 20.99 -6.18
CA ARG A 164 -8.77 20.35 -5.59
C ARG A 164 -8.39 19.16 -4.73
N ARG A 165 -8.98 19.09 -3.53
CA ARG A 165 -8.94 17.91 -2.69
C ARG A 165 -9.85 16.82 -3.25
N MET A 166 -9.31 15.63 -3.48
CA MET A 166 -10.07 14.43 -3.81
C MET A 166 -10.38 13.69 -2.51
N GLY A 167 -11.60 13.14 -2.32
CA GLY A 167 -12.03 12.31 -1.18
C GLY A 167 -11.17 12.36 0.10
N HIS A 168 -10.08 11.61 0.13
CA HIS A 168 -9.10 11.55 1.22
C HIS A 168 -8.49 12.91 1.60
N ALA A 169 -8.30 13.11 2.90
CA ALA A 169 -7.72 14.35 3.42
C ALA A 169 -6.31 14.67 2.86
N GLY A 170 -5.52 13.65 2.52
CA GLY A 170 -4.16 13.80 1.98
C GLY A 170 -4.06 14.02 0.47
N ALA A 171 -5.16 13.87 -0.29
CA ALA A 171 -5.13 13.94 -1.75
C ALA A 171 -5.25 15.38 -2.27
N VAL A 172 -4.25 16.20 -1.95
CA VAL A 172 -4.09 17.59 -2.40
C VAL A 172 -2.72 17.77 -3.03
N ILE A 173 -2.66 18.35 -4.23
CA ILE A 173 -1.41 18.63 -4.95
C ILE A 173 -0.80 19.91 -4.37
N GLY A 174 0.34 19.80 -3.66
CA GLY A 174 1.06 20.92 -3.06
C GLY A 174 2.40 21.25 -3.73
N GLY A 175 3.03 20.27 -4.38
CA GLY A 175 4.31 20.42 -5.10
C GLY A 175 4.30 19.83 -6.51
N ALA A 176 5.36 20.10 -7.28
CA ALA A 176 5.49 19.61 -8.66
C ALA A 176 5.55 18.07 -8.76
N GLU A 177 6.16 17.41 -7.77
CA GLU A 177 6.24 15.95 -7.68
C GLU A 177 4.95 15.29 -7.15
N ASP A 178 3.96 16.08 -6.68
CA ASP A 178 2.73 15.54 -6.08
C ASP A 178 1.68 15.13 -7.13
N THR A 179 1.88 15.51 -8.39
CA THR A 179 0.96 15.18 -9.47
C THR A 179 1.05 13.69 -9.83
N ALA A 180 -0.07 13.12 -10.29
CA ALA A 180 -0.08 11.73 -10.73
C ALA A 180 0.93 11.48 -11.87
N ALA A 181 1.03 12.41 -12.81
CA ALA A 181 1.97 12.33 -13.92
C ALA A 181 3.43 12.29 -13.44
N ALA A 182 3.81 13.16 -12.49
CA ALA A 182 5.15 13.16 -11.91
C ALA A 182 5.45 11.86 -11.16
N LYS A 183 4.53 11.39 -10.30
CA LYS A 183 4.70 10.13 -9.56
C LYS A 183 4.83 8.92 -10.51
N ILE A 184 4.03 8.88 -11.58
CA ILE A 184 4.12 7.83 -12.61
C ILE A 184 5.47 7.86 -13.33
N ALA A 185 5.98 9.04 -13.68
CA ALA A 185 7.30 9.18 -14.30
C ALA A 185 8.40 8.64 -13.37
N ILE A 186 8.36 9.05 -12.10
CA ILE A 186 9.30 8.58 -11.06
C ILE A 186 9.22 7.07 -10.86
N PHE A 187 8.02 6.48 -10.85
CA PHE A 187 7.85 5.03 -10.74
C PHE A 187 8.58 4.31 -11.88
N ARG A 188 8.40 4.76 -13.12
CA ARG A 188 9.09 4.19 -14.29
C ARG A 188 10.61 4.35 -14.19
N GLU A 189 11.10 5.53 -13.80
CA GLU A 189 12.53 5.77 -13.57
C GLU A 189 13.13 4.90 -12.47
N CYS A 190 12.30 4.45 -11.53
CA CYS A 190 12.68 3.55 -10.44
C CYS A 190 12.52 2.06 -10.79
N GLY A 191 12.13 1.73 -12.02
CA GLY A 191 11.93 0.35 -12.46
C GLY A 191 10.67 -0.31 -11.89
N ILE A 192 9.70 0.48 -11.47
CA ILE A 192 8.37 0.01 -11.04
C ILE A 192 7.48 -0.03 -12.28
N GLU A 193 6.88 -1.19 -12.53
CA GLU A 193 5.92 -1.35 -13.63
C GLU A 193 4.62 -0.62 -13.26
N VAL A 194 4.17 0.30 -14.12
CA VAL A 194 3.00 1.13 -13.81
C VAL A 194 1.74 0.52 -14.42
N ALA A 195 0.74 0.26 -13.60
CA ALA A 195 -0.60 -0.09 -14.04
C ALA A 195 -1.27 1.13 -14.67
N ALA A 196 -1.77 0.98 -15.90
CA ALA A 196 -2.39 2.09 -16.63
C ALA A 196 -3.77 2.47 -16.08
N THR A 197 -4.50 1.48 -15.56
CA THR A 197 -5.84 1.61 -15.01
C THR A 197 -5.95 0.85 -13.69
N PRO A 198 -6.98 1.13 -12.86
CA PRO A 198 -7.24 0.31 -11.68
C PRO A 198 -7.37 -1.19 -12.00
N SER A 199 -7.95 -1.53 -13.16
CA SER A 199 -8.15 -2.91 -13.62
C SER A 199 -6.88 -3.64 -14.09
N ASP A 200 -5.73 -2.96 -14.18
CA ASP A 200 -4.47 -3.48 -14.72
C ASP A 200 -3.43 -3.80 -13.61
N MET A 201 -3.77 -3.67 -12.34
CA MET A 201 -2.79 -3.78 -11.24
C MET A 201 -2.14 -5.16 -11.14
N ALA A 202 -2.91 -6.24 -11.23
CA ALA A 202 -2.35 -7.59 -11.20
C ALA A 202 -1.57 -7.93 -12.48
N ASP A 203 -2.02 -7.45 -13.64
CA ASP A 203 -1.34 -7.67 -14.91
C ASP A 203 -0.02 -6.90 -15.01
N ALA A 204 0.03 -5.68 -14.46
CA ALA A 204 1.27 -4.93 -14.27
C ALA A 204 2.27 -5.73 -13.41
N LEU A 205 1.83 -6.31 -12.29
CA LEU A 205 2.73 -7.13 -11.47
C LEU A 205 3.27 -8.35 -12.23
N LEU A 206 2.42 -9.01 -13.03
CA LEU A 206 2.84 -10.14 -13.85
C LEU A 206 3.86 -9.74 -14.92
N ARG A 207 3.72 -8.56 -15.54
CA ARG A 207 4.74 -8.01 -16.45
C ARG A 207 6.07 -7.78 -15.73
N ALA A 208 6.05 -7.16 -14.56
CA ALA A 208 7.24 -6.94 -13.74
C ALA A 208 7.93 -8.26 -13.33
N ALA A 209 7.14 -9.24 -12.91
CA ALA A 209 7.64 -10.55 -12.49
C ALA A 209 8.28 -11.32 -13.66
N LYS A 210 7.63 -11.32 -14.84
CA LYS A 210 8.17 -11.91 -16.06
C LYS A 210 9.50 -11.28 -16.46
N ALA A 211 9.61 -9.95 -16.41
CA ALA A 211 10.86 -9.24 -16.73
C ALA A 211 12.02 -9.61 -15.80
N LYS A 212 11.73 -10.05 -14.57
CA LYS A 212 12.71 -10.51 -13.57
C LYS A 212 12.85 -12.03 -13.48
N GLY A 213 12.11 -12.81 -14.28
CA GLY A 213 12.13 -14.27 -14.22
C GLY A 213 11.55 -14.86 -12.91
N VAL A 214 10.61 -14.16 -12.27
CA VAL A 214 9.98 -14.57 -11.00
C VAL A 214 8.59 -15.15 -11.25
N THR A 215 8.30 -16.29 -10.62
CA THR A 215 6.96 -16.91 -10.59
C THR A 215 6.22 -16.50 -9.33
N LEU A 216 4.96 -16.07 -9.46
CA LEU A 216 4.12 -15.56 -8.35
C LEU A 216 3.00 -16.51 -7.92
N SER A 217 2.80 -17.61 -8.64
CA SER A 217 1.80 -18.66 -8.38
C SER A 217 2.38 -19.85 -7.64
#